data_AF-A0A7J7SQ46-F1
#
_entry.id   AF-A0A7J7SQ46-F1
#
_cell.length_a   1.000
_cell.length_b   1.000
_cell.length_c   1.000
_cell.angle_alpha   90.00
_cell.angle_beta   90.00
_cell.angle_gamma   90.00
#
_symmetry.space_group_name_H-M   'P 1'
#
loop_
_entity.id
_entity.type
_entity.pdbx_description
1 polymer ?
#
loop_
_entity_poly.entity_id
_entity_poly.type
_entity_poly.pdbx_seq_one_letter_code
_entity_poly.pdbx_strand_id
1 'polypeptide(L)'
;MNQYCEAEFSVKTRAHWCCKQQGEARFSCFEEEAPRPHYQLQAGPSPQPVISMGLELPFPPGVPTLDNIKNICHARRFRSVPRNLPPTDRLQRQLQALTRLEGELQRCCRRGNNHTCAWKAWEDSLDGYCERELAIKTHHHSCCRYPPSPQRDECFAQKAPYPNYDRDLLTIDLSRVTPNLMDYLCGNQRVISKYKQIPGLIRNLTDRCCDLPLPEQACCAEEEKTSFISDLCGPQRNFWRDPALCCRMNPGDEQTNCFNINYLKNVALVAGDSGDAKGQGKHDPTQKTNTSPPSEPQEK
;
A
#
# COMPACT_ATOMS: atom_id res chain seq x y z
N MET A 1 -18.65 -23.98 9.51
CA MET A 1 -19.49 -25.02 10.16
C MET A 1 -18.84 -26.41 10.18
N ASN A 2 -18.19 -26.89 9.10
CA ASN A 2 -17.49 -28.19 9.14
C ASN A 2 -16.33 -28.24 10.15
N GLN A 3 -15.46 -27.24 10.16
CA GLN A 3 -14.39 -27.12 11.17
C GLN A 3 -14.94 -26.98 12.61
N TYR A 4 -16.12 -26.37 12.78
CA TYR A 4 -16.78 -26.27 14.08
C TYR A 4 -17.23 -27.65 14.57
N CYS A 5 -17.86 -28.46 13.72
CA CYS A 5 -18.24 -29.82 14.08
C CYS A 5 -17.04 -30.74 14.31
N GLU A 6 -15.98 -30.61 13.52
CA GLU A 6 -14.72 -31.33 13.74
C GLU A 6 -14.10 -30.99 15.11
N ALA A 7 -14.12 -29.70 15.49
CA ALA A 7 -13.67 -29.26 16.81
C ALA A 7 -14.57 -29.78 17.93
N GLU A 8 -15.90 -29.73 17.77
CA GLU A 8 -16.90 -30.23 18.74
C GLU A 8 -16.76 -31.75 18.98
N PHE A 9 -16.47 -32.55 17.95
CA PHE A 9 -16.22 -33.99 18.13
C PHE A 9 -14.84 -34.29 18.72
N SER A 10 -13.90 -33.34 18.66
CA SER A 10 -12.55 -33.48 19.21
C SER A 10 -12.48 -33.17 20.71
N VAL A 11 -13.52 -32.56 21.28
CA VAL A 11 -13.65 -32.28 22.71
C VAL A 11 -14.61 -33.25 23.37
N LYS A 12 -14.44 -33.53 24.68
CA LYS A 12 -15.28 -34.49 25.43
C LYS A 12 -16.65 -33.94 25.84
N THR A 13 -17.15 -32.93 25.13
CA THR A 13 -18.48 -32.35 25.36
C THR A 13 -19.48 -32.96 24.39
N ARG A 14 -20.78 -32.87 24.72
CA ARG A 14 -21.83 -33.31 23.82
C ARG A 14 -21.86 -32.37 22.62
N ALA A 15 -21.41 -32.86 21.47
CA ALA A 15 -21.42 -32.11 20.22
C ALA A 15 -22.81 -31.56 19.90
N HIS A 16 -22.86 -30.36 19.33
CA HIS A 16 -24.10 -29.74 18.85
C HIS A 16 -24.89 -30.70 17.96
N TRP A 17 -26.20 -30.80 18.15
CA TRP A 17 -27.00 -31.84 17.50
C TRP A 17 -27.01 -31.71 15.97
N CYS A 18 -26.93 -30.48 15.43
CA CYS A 18 -26.75 -30.24 13.99
C CYS A 18 -25.48 -30.87 13.40
N CYS A 19 -24.42 -31.08 14.20
CA CYS A 19 -23.20 -31.74 13.73
C CYS A 19 -23.39 -33.21 13.38
N LYS A 20 -24.52 -33.82 13.76
CA LYS A 20 -24.91 -35.18 13.35
C LYS A 20 -25.42 -35.25 11.90
N GLN A 21 -25.85 -34.12 11.33
CA GLN A 21 -26.27 -34.04 9.92
C GLN A 21 -25.05 -33.98 8.99
N GLN A 22 -25.23 -34.21 7.69
CA GLN A 22 -24.18 -34.10 6.68
C GLN A 22 -24.62 -33.22 5.51
N GLY A 23 -23.64 -32.66 4.77
CA GLY A 23 -23.90 -31.85 3.59
C GLY A 23 -24.80 -30.64 3.87
N GLU A 24 -25.65 -30.26 2.91
CA GLU A 24 -26.58 -29.13 3.00
C GLU A 24 -27.52 -29.20 4.21
N ALA A 25 -27.98 -30.40 4.59
CA ALA A 25 -28.84 -30.58 5.76
C ALA A 25 -28.18 -30.15 7.08
N ARG A 26 -26.85 -30.22 7.17
CA ARG A 26 -26.10 -29.66 8.31
C ARG A 26 -26.15 -28.14 8.31
N PHE A 27 -25.99 -27.51 7.15
CA PHE A 27 -26.01 -26.06 7.01
C PHE A 27 -27.39 -25.49 7.36
N SER A 28 -28.46 -26.07 6.80
CA SER A 28 -29.84 -25.64 7.09
C SER A 28 -30.19 -25.73 8.58
N CYS A 29 -29.74 -26.80 9.26
CA CYS A 29 -29.94 -26.95 10.71
C CYS A 29 -29.33 -25.80 11.52
N PHE A 30 -28.12 -25.36 11.17
CA PHE A 30 -27.48 -24.22 11.86
C PHE A 30 -28.08 -22.87 11.49
N GLU A 31 -28.64 -22.75 10.29
CA GLU A 31 -29.33 -21.53 9.82
C GLU A 31 -30.67 -21.34 10.55
N GLU A 32 -31.43 -22.42 10.74
CA GLU A 32 -32.68 -22.43 11.51
C GLU A 32 -32.48 -22.15 13.00
N GLU A 33 -31.43 -22.72 13.59
CA GLU A 33 -31.08 -22.52 15.01
C GLU A 33 -30.32 -21.19 15.27
N ALA A 34 -30.01 -20.42 14.22
CA ALA A 34 -29.33 -19.14 14.37
C ALA A 34 -30.21 -18.17 15.20
N PRO A 35 -29.63 -17.35 16.10
CA PRO A 35 -30.40 -16.37 16.89
C PRO A 35 -31.18 -15.34 16.06
N ARG A 36 -30.90 -15.26 14.75
CA ARG A 36 -31.59 -14.44 13.76
C ARG A 36 -31.73 -15.21 12.42
N PRO A 37 -32.72 -16.10 12.29
CA PRO A 37 -32.88 -16.95 11.09
C PRO A 37 -33.32 -16.17 9.84
N HIS A 38 -33.75 -14.91 10.01
CA HIS A 38 -34.12 -14.00 8.92
C HIS A 38 -33.10 -12.86 8.70
N TYR A 39 -31.84 -13.08 9.06
CA TYR A 39 -30.79 -12.16 8.67
C TYR A 39 -30.62 -12.23 7.15
N GLN A 40 -31.27 -11.33 6.42
CA GLN A 40 -30.93 -11.06 5.03
C GLN A 40 -29.54 -10.45 5.03
N LEU A 41 -28.54 -11.28 4.71
CA LEU A 41 -27.29 -10.80 4.16
C LEU A 41 -27.67 -9.93 2.96
N GLN A 42 -27.64 -8.60 3.12
CA GLN A 42 -27.44 -7.75 1.95
C GLN A 42 -26.24 -8.35 1.22
N ALA A 43 -26.41 -8.59 -0.09
CA ALA A 43 -25.30 -8.94 -0.95
C ALA A 43 -24.28 -7.81 -0.86
N GLY A 44 -23.40 -7.92 0.14
CA GLY A 44 -22.23 -7.08 0.26
C GLY A 44 -21.41 -7.27 -1.02
N PRO A 45 -20.55 -6.29 -1.34
CA PRO A 45 -19.60 -6.48 -2.42
C PRO A 45 -18.92 -7.84 -2.22
N SER A 46 -18.85 -8.65 -3.28
CA SER A 46 -18.03 -9.86 -3.39
C SER A 46 -16.80 -9.73 -2.50
N PRO A 47 -16.34 -10.78 -1.78
CA PRO A 47 -15.15 -10.71 -0.96
C PRO A 47 -14.06 -10.00 -1.76
N GLN A 48 -13.85 -8.73 -1.44
CA GLN A 48 -12.64 -8.06 -1.84
C GLN A 48 -11.54 -8.95 -1.27
N PRO A 49 -10.38 -9.04 -1.92
CA PRO A 49 -9.21 -9.38 -1.15
C PRO A 49 -9.15 -8.30 -0.06
N VAL A 50 -9.67 -8.63 1.12
CA VAL A 50 -9.17 -8.08 2.36
C VAL A 50 -7.70 -8.38 2.22
N ILE A 51 -6.94 -7.38 1.80
CA ILE A 51 -5.52 -7.38 1.99
C ILE A 51 -5.45 -7.44 3.50
N SER A 52 -5.35 -8.68 3.99
CA SER A 52 -4.76 -8.94 5.27
C SER A 52 -3.48 -8.13 5.17
N MET A 53 -3.42 -6.98 5.85
CA MET A 53 -2.19 -6.25 6.14
C MET A 53 -1.36 -7.12 7.09
N GLY A 54 -1.21 -8.41 6.74
CA GLY A 54 -0.29 -9.32 7.35
C GLY A 54 1.07 -8.68 7.16
N LEU A 55 1.69 -8.29 8.27
CA LEU A 55 2.80 -8.99 8.91
C LEU A 55 3.78 -9.82 8.04
N GLU A 56 3.55 -10.01 6.73
CA GLU A 56 4.46 -10.68 5.81
C GLU A 56 5.52 -9.69 5.34
N LEU A 57 6.74 -9.95 5.80
CA LEU A 57 7.95 -9.31 5.29
C LEU A 57 8.10 -9.65 3.79
N PRO A 58 8.50 -8.69 2.92
CA PRO A 58 8.81 -8.95 1.53
C PRO A 58 10.15 -9.68 1.39
N PHE A 59 10.22 -10.89 1.94
CA PHE A 59 11.41 -11.72 1.98
C PHE A 59 11.13 -13.07 1.30
N PRO A 60 12.02 -13.53 0.40
CA PRO A 60 13.26 -12.87 -0.02
C PRO A 60 13.05 -11.67 -0.95
N PRO A 61 13.97 -10.70 -0.98
CA PRO A 61 13.90 -9.57 -1.90
C PRO A 61 14.11 -10.02 -3.37
N GLY A 62 13.47 -9.33 -4.31
CA GLY A 62 13.65 -9.57 -5.75
C GLY A 62 15.09 -9.31 -6.22
N VAL A 63 15.58 -10.15 -7.13
CA VAL A 63 16.91 -9.98 -7.73
C VAL A 63 16.97 -8.67 -8.54
N PRO A 64 17.98 -7.82 -8.35
CA PRO A 64 18.15 -6.63 -9.17
C PRO A 64 18.43 -6.96 -10.64
N THR A 65 17.64 -6.37 -11.53
CA THR A 65 17.76 -6.45 -12.99
C THR A 65 17.76 -5.05 -13.59
N LEU A 66 18.12 -4.93 -14.87
CA LEU A 66 18.01 -3.65 -15.57
C LEU A 66 16.56 -3.14 -15.64
N ASP A 67 15.58 -4.05 -15.64
CA ASP A 67 14.17 -3.72 -15.74
C ASP A 67 13.61 -3.18 -14.43
N ASN A 68 14.03 -3.74 -13.28
CA ASN A 68 13.49 -3.35 -11.98
C ASN A 68 14.36 -2.32 -11.23
N ILE A 69 15.56 -1.96 -11.71
CA ILE A 69 16.45 -1.02 -11.02
C ILE A 69 15.83 0.36 -10.79
N LYS A 70 14.96 0.79 -11.71
CA LYS A 70 14.19 2.03 -11.56
C LYS A 70 13.21 1.93 -10.39
N ASN A 71 12.51 0.81 -10.26
CA ASN A 71 11.62 0.58 -9.12
C ASN A 71 12.42 0.45 -7.82
N ILE A 72 13.59 -0.21 -7.87
CA ILE A 72 14.56 -0.28 -6.76
C ILE A 72 14.89 1.10 -6.21
N CYS A 73 15.24 2.04 -7.09
CA CYS A 73 15.72 3.35 -6.66
C CYS A 73 14.60 4.38 -6.43
N HIS A 74 13.60 4.43 -7.30
CA HIS A 74 12.54 5.45 -7.25
C HIS A 74 11.42 5.10 -6.27
N ALA A 75 11.10 3.82 -6.09
CA ALA A 75 10.08 3.40 -5.14
C ALA A 75 10.61 3.29 -3.70
N ARG A 76 11.93 3.40 -3.50
CA ARG A 76 12.60 3.22 -2.19
C ARG A 76 12.01 4.07 -1.06
N ARG A 77 11.67 5.33 -1.34
CA ARG A 77 11.11 6.28 -0.35
C ARG A 77 9.72 5.88 0.16
N PHE A 78 9.13 4.85 -0.43
CA PHE A 78 7.79 4.38 -0.14
C PHE A 78 7.74 2.97 0.45
N ARG A 79 8.90 2.30 0.52
CA ARG A 79 9.00 0.96 1.09
C ARG A 79 8.82 1.05 2.59
N SER A 80 7.66 0.60 3.03
CA SER A 80 7.36 0.50 4.44
C SER A 80 7.90 -0.83 4.93
N VAL A 81 9.00 -0.79 5.67
CA VAL A 81 9.47 -1.96 6.41
C VAL A 81 8.53 -2.12 7.61
N PRO A 82 7.81 -3.26 7.75
CA PRO A 82 6.87 -3.47 8.84
C PRO A 82 7.51 -3.19 10.20
N ARG A 83 6.90 -2.28 10.96
CA ARG A 83 7.28 -1.97 12.34
C ARG A 83 6.39 -2.80 13.27
N ASN A 84 6.94 -3.23 14.41
CA ASN A 84 6.22 -4.02 15.44
C ASN A 84 5.83 -5.45 15.01
N LEU A 85 6.73 -6.17 14.34
CA LEU A 85 6.53 -7.60 14.08
C LEU A 85 6.58 -8.40 15.40
N PRO A 86 5.80 -9.50 15.53
CA PRO A 86 5.96 -10.44 16.61
C PRO A 86 7.43 -10.87 16.73
N PRO A 87 7.95 -11.05 17.95
CA PRO A 87 9.35 -11.39 18.19
C PRO A 87 9.63 -12.87 17.86
N THR A 88 9.46 -13.25 16.60
CA THR A 88 9.97 -14.52 16.09
C THR A 88 11.37 -14.30 15.57
N ASP A 89 12.34 -15.02 16.12
CA ASP A 89 13.77 -14.91 15.78
C ASP A 89 14.03 -14.92 14.25
N ARG A 90 13.27 -15.73 13.49
CA ARG A 90 13.35 -15.80 12.03
C ARG A 90 12.90 -14.50 11.35
N LEU A 91 11.76 -13.94 11.76
CA LEU A 91 11.25 -12.68 11.19
C LEU A 91 12.23 -11.54 11.46
N GLN A 92 12.83 -11.52 12.65
CA GLN A 92 13.81 -10.48 13.00
C GLN A 92 15.08 -10.55 12.15
N ARG A 93 15.58 -11.76 11.83
CA ARG A 93 16.74 -11.91 10.94
C ARG A 93 16.43 -11.53 9.50
N GLN A 94 15.25 -11.88 8.99
CA GLN A 94 14.78 -11.46 7.66
C GLN A 94 14.64 -9.93 7.60
N LEU A 95 14.03 -9.32 8.61
CA LEU A 95 13.92 -7.87 8.76
C LEU A 95 15.29 -7.19 8.76
N GLN A 96 16.26 -7.75 9.50
CA GLN A 96 17.61 -7.22 9.55
C GLN A 96 18.31 -7.33 8.18
N ALA A 97 18.14 -8.44 7.45
CA ALA A 97 18.69 -8.60 6.11
C ALA A 97 18.10 -7.57 5.13
N LEU A 98 16.79 -7.37 5.15
CA LEU A 98 16.12 -6.34 4.32
C LEU A 98 16.59 -4.92 4.67
N THR A 99 16.71 -4.61 5.96
CA THR A 99 17.17 -3.29 6.42
C THR A 99 18.59 -2.98 5.95
N ARG A 100 19.49 -3.98 6.04
CA ARG A 100 20.87 -3.84 5.54
C ARG A 100 20.90 -3.66 4.02
N LEU A 101 20.17 -4.50 3.29
CA LEU A 101 20.05 -4.40 1.84
C LEU A 101 19.55 -3.01 1.41
N GLU A 102 18.51 -2.49 2.05
CA GLU A 102 17.97 -1.15 1.74
C GLU A 102 19.01 -0.05 1.93
N GLY A 103 19.91 -0.17 2.92
CA GLY A 103 21.03 0.76 3.11
C GLY A 103 22.09 0.68 2.01
N GLU A 104 22.36 -0.52 1.48
CA GLU A 104 23.28 -0.72 0.35
C GLU A 104 22.67 -0.22 -0.97
N LEU A 105 21.41 -0.56 -1.24
CA LEU A 105 20.68 -0.10 -2.42
C LEU A 105 20.63 1.43 -2.47
N GLN A 106 20.51 2.12 -1.33
CA GLN A 106 20.64 3.57 -1.25
C GLN A 106 21.92 4.10 -1.89
N ARG A 107 23.05 3.47 -1.54
CA ARG A 107 24.37 3.88 -1.99
C ARG A 107 24.52 3.61 -3.48
N CYS A 108 24.02 2.47 -3.96
CA CYS A 108 24.00 2.15 -5.38
C CYS A 108 23.13 3.12 -6.19
N CYS A 109 21.95 3.48 -5.69
CA CYS A 109 21.04 4.40 -6.37
C CYS A 109 21.59 5.83 -6.46
N ARG A 110 22.29 6.31 -5.42
CA ARG A 110 22.99 7.60 -5.45
C ARG A 110 24.07 7.68 -6.53
N ARG A 111 24.59 6.55 -6.99
CA ARG A 111 25.57 6.43 -8.09
C ARG A 111 24.88 6.20 -9.45
N GLY A 112 23.70 6.77 -9.66
CA GLY A 112 23.00 6.75 -10.95
C GLY A 112 22.29 5.44 -11.26
N ASN A 113 21.56 4.86 -10.29
CA ASN A 113 20.81 3.60 -10.47
C ASN A 113 21.73 2.44 -10.95
N ASN A 114 22.90 2.28 -10.31
CA ASN A 114 23.89 1.29 -10.74
C ASN A 114 23.40 -0.15 -10.44
N HIS A 115 22.99 -0.85 -11.49
CA HIS A 115 22.50 -2.24 -11.43
C HIS A 115 23.53 -3.22 -10.88
N THR A 116 24.79 -3.16 -11.34
CA THR A 116 25.85 -4.07 -10.88
C THR A 116 26.11 -3.92 -9.39
N CYS A 117 26.13 -2.68 -8.88
CA CYS A 117 26.21 -2.41 -7.45
C CYS A 117 25.02 -3.00 -6.69
N ALA A 118 23.80 -2.80 -7.21
CA ALA A 118 22.59 -3.29 -6.57
C ALA A 118 22.53 -4.82 -6.53
N TRP A 119 22.89 -5.48 -7.63
CA TRP A 119 22.98 -6.93 -7.72
C TRP A 119 23.98 -7.50 -6.71
N LYS A 120 25.17 -6.88 -6.60
CA LYS A 120 26.18 -7.32 -5.63
C LYS A 120 25.72 -7.13 -4.18
N ALA A 121 25.10 -5.98 -3.88
CA ALA A 121 24.51 -5.72 -2.57
C ALA A 121 23.41 -6.73 -2.20
N TRP A 122 22.62 -7.17 -3.17
CA TRP A 122 21.58 -8.18 -3.01
C TRP A 122 22.19 -9.55 -2.69
N GLU A 123 23.20 -9.97 -3.46
CA GLU A 123 23.96 -11.22 -3.24
C GLU A 123 24.59 -11.24 -1.84
N ASP A 124 25.39 -10.21 -1.50
CA ASP A 124 26.08 -10.10 -0.21
C ASP A 124 25.11 -10.10 0.99
N SER A 125 23.92 -9.51 0.83
CA SER A 125 22.91 -9.48 1.88
C SER A 125 22.31 -10.87 2.15
N LEU A 126 22.02 -11.63 1.10
CA LEU A 126 21.46 -12.98 1.19
C LEU A 126 22.50 -13.99 1.69
N ASP A 127 23.75 -13.86 1.27
CA ASP A 127 24.85 -14.67 1.80
C ASP A 127 25.05 -14.42 3.29
N GLY A 128 25.16 -13.15 3.70
CA GLY A 128 25.26 -12.81 5.11
C GLY A 128 24.03 -13.23 5.92
N TYR A 129 22.82 -13.22 5.32
CA TYR A 129 21.62 -13.78 5.95
C TYR A 129 21.77 -15.28 6.19
N CYS A 130 22.21 -16.04 5.19
CA CYS A 130 22.40 -17.49 5.32
C CYS A 130 23.50 -17.85 6.33
N GLU A 131 24.61 -17.10 6.39
CA GLU A 131 25.63 -17.29 7.44
C GLU A 131 25.03 -17.16 8.85
N ARG A 132 24.22 -16.11 9.07
CA ARG A 132 23.56 -15.88 10.37
C ARG A 132 22.48 -16.92 10.67
N GLU A 133 21.72 -17.36 9.67
CA GLU A 133 20.75 -18.43 9.83
C GLU A 133 21.45 -19.74 10.18
N LEU A 134 22.54 -20.11 9.49
CA LEU A 134 23.25 -21.37 9.72
C LEU A 134 24.02 -21.43 11.04
N ALA A 135 24.40 -20.28 11.59
CA ALA A 135 25.10 -20.18 12.87
C ALA A 135 24.25 -20.56 14.10
N ILE A 136 22.93 -20.69 13.94
CA ILE A 136 21.98 -20.98 15.02
C ILE A 136 21.29 -22.33 14.80
N LYS A 137 20.93 -23.05 15.87
CA LYS A 137 20.33 -24.40 15.77
C LYS A 137 18.81 -24.36 15.50
N THR A 138 18.35 -23.55 14.54
CA THR A 138 16.93 -23.44 14.16
C THR A 138 16.69 -23.90 12.73
N HIS A 139 15.44 -24.19 12.35
CA HIS A 139 15.12 -24.50 10.96
C HIS A 139 15.43 -23.30 10.05
N HIS A 140 16.46 -23.44 9.22
CA HIS A 140 16.94 -22.40 8.33
C HIS A 140 16.01 -22.16 7.13
N HIS A 141 16.22 -21.05 6.42
CA HIS A 141 15.57 -20.85 5.14
C HIS A 141 16.01 -21.92 4.13
N SER A 142 15.07 -22.48 3.36
CA SER A 142 15.34 -23.60 2.45
C SER A 142 16.43 -23.31 1.41
N CYS A 143 16.62 -22.05 1.01
CA CYS A 143 17.66 -21.67 0.05
C CYS A 143 19.07 -21.65 0.65
N CYS A 144 19.20 -21.51 1.98
CA CYS A 144 20.51 -21.52 2.65
C CYS A 144 21.17 -22.91 2.70
N ARG A 145 20.50 -23.95 2.19
CA ARG A 145 21.09 -25.28 1.97
C ARG A 145 22.15 -25.29 0.87
N TYR A 146 22.02 -24.40 -0.10
CA TYR A 146 23.02 -24.22 -1.16
C TYR A 146 24.15 -23.35 -0.61
N PRO A 147 25.43 -23.57 -0.96
CA PRO A 147 26.54 -22.66 -0.63
C PRO A 147 26.39 -21.30 -1.35
N PRO A 148 27.21 -20.27 -1.05
CA PRO A 148 27.24 -19.03 -1.82
C PRO A 148 27.50 -19.35 -3.30
N SER A 149 26.47 -19.29 -4.13
CA SER A 149 26.52 -19.76 -5.51
C SER A 149 25.30 -19.28 -6.32
N PRO A 150 25.39 -19.30 -7.67
CA PRO A 150 24.26 -18.95 -8.54
C PRO A 150 22.99 -19.78 -8.25
N GLN A 151 23.12 -21.02 -7.78
CA GLN A 151 21.96 -21.86 -7.40
C GLN A 151 21.25 -21.34 -6.15
N ARG A 152 21.99 -20.77 -5.19
CA ARG A 152 21.41 -20.10 -4.02
C ARG A 152 20.65 -18.84 -4.45
N ASP A 153 21.28 -18.05 -5.32
CA ASP A 153 20.70 -16.81 -5.83
C ASP A 153 19.40 -17.10 -6.59
N GLU A 154 19.42 -18.07 -7.49
CA GLU A 154 18.24 -18.49 -8.24
C GLU A 154 17.11 -18.97 -7.31
N CYS A 155 17.44 -19.75 -6.27
CA CYS A 155 16.46 -20.17 -5.27
C CYS A 155 15.78 -18.98 -4.58
N PHE A 156 16.54 -17.95 -4.21
CA PHE A 156 15.97 -16.75 -3.59
C PHE A 156 15.17 -15.92 -4.59
N ALA A 157 15.68 -15.73 -5.82
CA ALA A 157 14.99 -15.00 -6.88
C ALA A 157 13.63 -15.62 -7.21
N GLN A 158 13.55 -16.95 -7.36
CA GLN A 158 12.31 -17.67 -7.63
C GLN A 158 11.29 -17.59 -6.49
N LYS A 159 11.75 -17.39 -5.26
CA LYS A 159 10.90 -17.29 -4.06
C LYS A 159 10.55 -15.86 -3.69
N ALA A 160 11.02 -14.86 -4.42
CA ALA A 160 10.74 -13.47 -4.12
C ALA A 160 9.26 -13.15 -4.38
N PRO A 161 8.48 -12.71 -3.37
CA PRO A 161 7.06 -12.42 -3.57
C PRO A 161 6.83 -11.18 -4.46
N TYR A 162 7.81 -10.26 -4.49
CA TYR A 162 7.73 -9.00 -5.25
C TYR A 162 9.02 -8.79 -6.06
N PRO A 163 9.22 -9.54 -7.16
CA PRO A 163 10.46 -9.50 -7.94
C PRO A 163 10.72 -8.13 -8.59
N ASN A 164 9.67 -7.36 -8.85
CA ASN A 164 9.75 -6.02 -9.45
C ASN A 164 9.68 -4.88 -8.43
N TYR A 165 9.67 -5.20 -7.14
CA TYR A 165 9.53 -4.25 -6.05
C TYR A 165 8.28 -3.35 -6.17
N ASP A 166 7.18 -3.98 -6.53
CA ASP A 166 5.87 -3.40 -6.81
C ASP A 166 4.87 -3.60 -5.67
N ARG A 167 5.28 -4.20 -4.54
CA ARG A 167 4.43 -4.39 -3.34
C ARG A 167 3.63 -3.15 -2.96
N ASP A 168 4.31 -2.01 -2.92
CA ASP A 168 3.73 -0.74 -2.46
C ASP A 168 3.22 0.12 -3.64
N LEU A 169 3.27 -0.38 -4.88
CA LEU A 169 2.74 0.28 -6.08
C LEU A 169 1.32 -0.23 -6.38
N LEU A 170 0.31 0.46 -5.85
CA LEU A 170 -1.09 0.26 -6.22
C LEU A 170 -1.32 0.82 -7.63
N THR A 171 -1.53 -0.03 -8.63
CA THR A 171 -2.01 0.47 -9.94
C THR A 171 -3.51 0.73 -9.85
N ILE A 172 -3.92 1.97 -10.04
CA ILE A 172 -5.31 2.38 -10.10
C ILE A 172 -5.71 2.82 -11.50
N ASP A 173 -7.00 2.72 -11.76
CA ASP A 173 -7.65 3.16 -12.99
C ASP A 173 -8.45 4.43 -12.70
N LEU A 174 -7.94 5.58 -13.14
CA LEU A 174 -8.65 6.87 -13.06
C LEU A 174 -9.61 7.09 -14.24
N SER A 175 -9.79 6.13 -15.15
CA SER A 175 -10.73 6.26 -16.29
C SER A 175 -12.17 6.40 -15.82
N ARG A 176 -12.51 5.73 -14.71
CA ARG A 176 -13.80 5.81 -14.05
C ARG A 176 -13.59 5.87 -12.54
N VAL A 177 -13.84 7.03 -11.97
CA VAL A 177 -13.73 7.23 -10.53
C VAL A 177 -14.95 6.64 -9.85
N THR A 178 -14.70 5.75 -8.90
CA THR A 178 -15.72 5.05 -8.12
C THR A 178 -15.59 5.43 -6.65
N PRO A 179 -16.64 5.26 -5.82
CA PRO A 179 -16.54 5.53 -4.39
C PRO A 179 -15.40 4.74 -3.71
N ASN A 180 -15.17 3.49 -4.12
CA ASN A 180 -14.05 2.69 -3.62
C ASN A 180 -12.70 3.30 -4.00
N LEU A 181 -12.58 3.82 -5.24
CA LEU A 181 -11.36 4.52 -5.66
C LEU A 181 -11.13 5.81 -4.87
N MET A 182 -12.20 6.52 -4.52
CA MET A 182 -12.12 7.72 -3.69
C MET A 182 -11.68 7.40 -2.26
N ASP A 183 -12.16 6.30 -1.67
CA ASP A 183 -11.68 5.84 -0.36
C ASP A 183 -10.16 5.63 -0.35
N TYR A 184 -9.62 5.06 -1.43
CA TYR A 184 -8.17 5.02 -1.63
C TYR A 184 -7.61 6.44 -1.75
N LEU A 185 -7.99 7.23 -2.77
CA LEU A 185 -7.37 8.54 -3.03
C LEU A 185 -7.40 9.49 -1.83
N CYS A 186 -8.46 9.44 -1.01
CA CYS A 186 -8.62 10.23 0.20
C CYS A 186 -7.82 9.73 1.41
N GLY A 187 -7.34 8.48 1.38
CA GLY A 187 -6.33 8.01 2.29
C GLY A 187 -5.00 8.73 2.03
N ASN A 188 -4.19 8.97 3.06
CA ASN A 188 -2.88 9.62 2.96
C ASN A 188 -1.96 8.90 1.95
N GLN A 189 -2.08 9.20 0.65
CA GLN A 189 -1.41 8.48 -0.43
C GLN A 189 -0.43 9.39 -1.16
N ARG A 190 0.60 8.78 -1.74
CA ARG A 190 1.61 9.46 -2.55
C ARG A 190 1.61 8.90 -3.97
N VAL A 191 1.46 9.78 -4.95
CA VAL A 191 1.28 9.40 -6.36
C VAL A 191 2.63 9.26 -7.08
N ILE A 192 2.78 8.21 -7.89
CA ILE A 192 3.87 8.07 -8.87
C ILE A 192 3.26 7.86 -10.26
N SER A 193 3.14 8.91 -11.06
CA SER A 193 2.67 8.78 -12.44
C SER A 193 3.79 9.01 -13.45
N LYS A 194 3.70 8.29 -14.58
CA LYS A 194 4.51 8.53 -15.79
C LYS A 194 4.28 9.95 -16.32
N TYR A 195 3.06 10.48 -16.17
CA TYR A 195 2.66 11.78 -16.68
C TYR A 195 2.66 12.81 -15.55
N LYS A 196 3.39 13.91 -15.75
CA LYS A 196 3.63 14.95 -14.73
C LYS A 196 2.34 15.66 -14.27
N GLN A 197 1.28 15.59 -15.08
CA GLN A 197 0.01 16.27 -14.85
C GLN A 197 -0.91 15.49 -13.90
N ILE A 198 -0.75 14.16 -13.84
CA ILE A 198 -1.63 13.26 -13.06
C ILE A 198 -1.54 13.48 -11.54
N PRO A 199 -0.37 13.77 -10.93
CA PRO A 199 -0.34 14.18 -9.53
C PRO A 199 -1.16 15.46 -9.26
N GLY A 200 -1.26 16.38 -10.24
CA GLY A 200 -2.09 17.57 -10.14
C GLY A 200 -3.59 17.23 -10.15
N LEU A 201 -4.02 16.32 -11.04
CA LEU A 201 -5.39 15.80 -11.05
C LEU A 201 -5.76 15.19 -9.69
N ILE A 202 -4.96 14.25 -9.19
CA ILE A 202 -5.24 13.59 -7.90
C ILE A 202 -5.28 14.59 -6.74
N ARG A 203 -4.43 15.61 -6.76
CA ARG A 203 -4.49 16.68 -5.77
C ARG A 203 -5.81 17.45 -5.84
N ASN A 204 -6.27 17.84 -7.02
CA ASN A 204 -7.55 18.53 -7.16
C ASN A 204 -8.72 17.66 -6.69
N LEU A 205 -8.70 16.37 -7.04
CA LEU A 205 -9.69 15.38 -6.59
C LEU A 205 -9.72 15.30 -5.06
N THR A 206 -8.55 15.19 -4.44
CA THR A 206 -8.45 15.03 -2.99
C THR A 206 -8.80 16.30 -2.23
N ASP A 207 -8.30 17.45 -2.68
CA ASP A 207 -8.55 18.75 -2.05
C ASP A 207 -10.03 19.18 -2.14
N ARG A 208 -10.79 18.73 -3.14
CA ARG A 208 -12.19 19.17 -3.37
C ARG A 208 -13.24 18.13 -3.01
N CYS A 209 -12.94 16.84 -3.19
CA CYS A 209 -13.96 15.80 -3.11
C CYS A 209 -13.88 14.96 -1.85
N CYS A 210 -12.76 14.94 -1.11
CA CYS A 210 -12.61 14.04 0.05
C CYS A 210 -13.44 14.47 1.27
N ASP A 211 -13.78 15.75 1.38
CA ASP A 211 -14.62 16.26 2.47
C ASP A 211 -16.13 16.04 2.20
N LEU A 212 -16.50 15.56 1.01
CA LEU A 212 -17.89 15.27 0.64
C LEU A 212 -18.34 13.89 1.16
N PRO A 213 -19.66 13.68 1.32
CA PRO A 213 -20.21 12.36 1.62
C PRO A 213 -19.81 11.32 0.56
N LEU A 214 -19.47 10.10 0.99
CA LEU A 214 -19.09 8.96 0.12
C LEU A 214 -19.88 8.83 -1.21
N PRO A 215 -21.23 8.93 -1.25
CA PRO A 215 -21.96 8.83 -2.51
C PRO A 215 -21.70 10.00 -3.48
N GLU A 216 -21.33 11.18 -2.99
CA GLU A 216 -21.09 12.39 -3.78
C GLU A 216 -19.63 12.51 -4.26
N GLN A 217 -18.69 11.86 -3.56
CA GLN A 217 -17.26 11.93 -3.88
C GLN A 217 -16.96 11.50 -5.32
N ALA A 218 -17.59 10.42 -5.79
CA ALA A 218 -17.37 9.92 -7.14
C ALA A 218 -17.92 10.86 -8.22
N CYS A 219 -19.06 11.51 -7.97
CA CYS A 219 -19.62 12.51 -8.88
C CYS A 219 -18.71 13.74 -8.97
N CYS A 220 -18.32 14.30 -7.81
CA CYS A 220 -17.35 15.40 -7.75
C CYS A 220 -16.05 15.06 -8.49
N ALA A 221 -15.55 13.83 -8.30
CA ALA A 221 -14.31 13.41 -8.91
C ALA A 221 -14.37 13.28 -10.43
N GLU A 222 -15.50 12.81 -10.98
CA GLU A 222 -15.73 12.75 -12.43
C GLU A 222 -15.84 14.15 -13.06
N GLU A 223 -16.44 15.10 -12.34
CA GLU A 223 -16.48 16.51 -12.76
C GLU A 223 -15.07 17.13 -12.78
N GLU A 224 -14.30 16.97 -11.70
CA GLU A 224 -12.92 17.45 -11.61
C GLU A 224 -12.00 16.81 -12.67
N LYS A 225 -12.19 15.52 -12.98
CA LYS A 225 -11.49 14.85 -14.10
C LYS A 225 -11.81 15.53 -15.43
N THR A 226 -13.07 15.87 -15.66
CA THR A 226 -13.52 16.53 -16.89
C THR A 226 -12.94 17.94 -17.01
N SER A 227 -12.98 18.72 -15.92
CA SER A 227 -12.34 20.04 -15.85
C SER A 227 -10.85 19.96 -16.13
N PHE A 228 -10.15 18.99 -15.53
CA PHE A 228 -8.73 18.77 -15.77
C PHE A 228 -8.40 18.48 -17.25
N ILE A 229 -9.19 17.65 -17.93
CA ILE A 229 -9.02 17.38 -19.37
C ILE A 229 -9.22 18.66 -20.18
N SER A 230 -10.26 19.44 -19.86
CA SER A 230 -10.54 20.72 -20.52
C SER A 230 -9.37 21.71 -20.38
N ASP A 231 -8.82 21.83 -19.17
CA ASP A 231 -7.68 22.70 -18.88
C ASP A 231 -6.44 22.29 -19.67
N LEU A 232 -6.12 21.00 -19.70
CA LEU A 232 -4.97 20.45 -20.45
C LEU A 232 -5.08 20.67 -21.96
N CYS A 233 -6.28 20.59 -22.53
CA CYS A 233 -6.49 20.80 -23.96
C CYS A 233 -6.76 22.26 -24.33
N GLY A 234 -7.07 23.10 -23.34
CA GLY A 234 -7.33 24.52 -23.47
C GLY A 234 -6.05 25.38 -23.45
N PRO A 235 -6.06 26.54 -22.76
CA PRO A 235 -4.93 27.48 -22.76
C PRO A 235 -3.60 26.88 -22.26
N GLN A 236 -3.66 25.84 -21.43
CA GLN A 236 -2.49 25.18 -20.86
C GLN A 236 -1.86 24.13 -21.80
N ARG A 237 -2.38 23.96 -23.03
CA ARG A 237 -1.89 22.97 -24.01
C ARG A 237 -0.39 23.07 -24.31
N ASN A 238 0.21 24.25 -24.16
CA ASN A 238 1.65 24.46 -24.39
C ASN A 238 2.54 24.01 -23.22
N PHE A 239 1.98 23.83 -22.03
CA PHE A 239 2.73 23.46 -20.83
C PHE A 239 2.97 21.95 -20.69
N TRP A 240 2.39 21.15 -21.59
CA TRP A 240 2.63 19.72 -21.66
C TRP A 240 2.60 19.19 -23.08
N ARG A 241 3.07 17.96 -23.26
CA ARG A 241 2.99 17.27 -24.55
C ARG A 241 1.90 16.23 -24.48
N ASP A 242 1.09 16.20 -25.52
CA ASP A 242 0.05 15.20 -25.78
C ASP A 242 0.51 14.23 -26.89
N PRO A 243 1.31 13.19 -26.57
CA PRO A 243 1.76 12.20 -27.55
C PRO A 243 0.61 11.43 -28.22
N ALA A 244 -0.50 11.22 -27.52
CA ALA A 244 -1.64 10.47 -28.03
C ALA A 244 -2.58 11.33 -28.88
N LEU A 245 -2.32 12.64 -28.98
CA LEU A 245 -3.11 13.61 -29.71
C LEU A 245 -4.57 13.67 -29.25
N CYS A 246 -4.85 13.36 -27.98
CA CYS A 246 -6.19 13.36 -27.43
C CYS A 246 -6.84 14.75 -27.47
N CYS A 247 -6.07 15.82 -27.37
CA CYS A 247 -6.57 17.20 -27.51
C CYS A 247 -6.94 17.59 -28.95
N ARG A 248 -6.70 16.73 -29.95
CA ARG A 248 -7.21 16.91 -31.32
C ARG A 248 -8.58 16.25 -31.53
N MET A 249 -9.02 15.39 -30.61
CA MET A 249 -10.32 14.74 -30.68
C MET A 249 -11.44 15.73 -30.35
N ASN A 250 -12.66 15.40 -30.77
CA ASN A 250 -13.84 16.22 -30.46
C ASN A 250 -14.05 16.29 -28.94
N PRO A 251 -14.25 17.50 -28.36
CA PRO A 251 -14.56 17.65 -26.94
C PRO A 251 -15.80 16.84 -26.55
N GLY A 252 -15.79 16.27 -25.36
CA GLY A 252 -16.82 15.35 -24.87
C GLY A 252 -16.32 13.92 -24.77
N ASP A 253 -17.13 12.95 -25.19
CA ASP A 253 -16.88 11.53 -24.93
C ASP A 253 -15.64 10.99 -25.66
N GLU A 254 -15.41 11.38 -26.92
CA GLU A 254 -14.28 10.90 -27.71
C GLU A 254 -12.93 11.34 -27.11
N GLN A 255 -12.83 12.63 -26.75
CA GLN A 255 -11.66 13.17 -26.06
C GLN A 255 -11.47 12.51 -24.70
N THR A 256 -12.54 12.40 -23.90
CA THR A 256 -12.48 11.79 -22.57
C THR A 256 -12.03 10.33 -22.65
N ASN A 257 -12.57 9.56 -23.60
CA ASN A 257 -12.20 8.17 -23.80
C ASN A 257 -10.73 8.02 -24.23
N CYS A 258 -10.22 8.92 -25.07
CA CYS A 258 -8.80 8.96 -25.41
C CYS A 258 -7.92 9.15 -24.17
N PHE A 259 -8.29 10.07 -23.27
CA PHE A 259 -7.57 10.29 -22.02
C PHE A 259 -7.65 9.10 -21.07
N ASN A 260 -8.83 8.50 -20.95
CA ASN A 260 -9.07 7.29 -20.18
C ASN A 260 -8.07 6.19 -20.55
N ILE A 261 -7.91 5.91 -21.84
CA ILE A 261 -7.07 4.82 -22.34
C ILE A 261 -5.58 5.14 -22.23
N ASN A 262 -5.16 6.35 -22.60
CA ASN A 262 -3.74 6.67 -22.80
C ASN A 262 -3.05 7.28 -21.57
N TYR A 263 -3.81 7.93 -20.68
CA TYR A 263 -3.28 8.71 -19.56
C TYR A 263 -3.76 8.23 -18.18
N LEU A 264 -4.99 7.72 -18.08
CA LEU A 264 -5.65 7.49 -16.78
C LEU A 264 -5.78 6.02 -16.36
N LYS A 265 -5.69 5.06 -17.29
CA LYS A 265 -5.94 3.63 -17.02
C LYS A 265 -4.97 2.95 -16.05
N ASN A 266 -3.70 3.33 -16.07
CA ASN A 266 -2.63 2.63 -15.35
C ASN A 266 -1.79 3.62 -14.54
N VAL A 267 -2.37 4.22 -13.51
CA VAL A 267 -1.69 5.19 -12.65
C VAL A 267 -1.20 4.48 -11.39
N ALA A 268 0.11 4.53 -11.13
CA ALA A 268 0.67 3.96 -9.92
C ALA A 268 0.54 4.92 -8.73
N LEU A 269 -0.05 4.43 -7.65
CA LEU A 269 -0.17 5.05 -6.34
C LEU A 269 0.67 4.28 -5.34
N VAL A 270 1.04 4.96 -4.26
CA VAL A 270 1.61 4.31 -3.09
C VAL A 270 0.86 4.78 -1.85
N ALA A 271 0.52 3.84 -0.95
CA ALA A 271 0.07 4.18 0.39
C ALA A 271 1.14 5.02 1.09
N GLY A 272 0.78 6.21 1.56
CA GLY A 272 1.65 7.02 2.39
C GLY A 272 1.62 6.50 3.83
N ASP A 273 2.80 6.44 4.45
CA ASP A 273 2.90 6.22 5.88
C ASP A 273 2.31 7.45 6.60
N SER A 274 1.37 7.22 7.53
CA SER A 274 0.85 8.26 8.43
C SER A 274 1.91 8.56 9.50
N GLY A 275 3.02 9.12 9.07
CA GLY A 275 4.05 9.64 9.96
C GLY A 275 3.48 10.86 10.68
N ASP A 276 3.15 10.68 11.95
CA ASP A 276 2.92 11.68 13.00
C ASP A 276 2.57 13.09 12.49
N ALA A 277 1.27 13.40 12.49
CA ALA A 277 0.81 14.77 12.63
C ALA A 277 1.24 15.30 14.02
N LYS A 278 2.52 15.65 14.17
CA LYS A 278 2.96 16.50 15.27
C LYS A 278 2.45 17.90 14.99
N GLY A 279 1.44 18.28 15.78
CA GLY A 279 0.68 19.50 15.65
C GLY A 279 1.54 20.75 15.58
N GLN A 280 1.19 21.61 14.62
CA GLN A 280 1.47 23.03 14.67
C GLN A 280 0.21 23.76 14.27
N GLY A 281 -0.47 24.29 15.28
CA GLY A 281 -1.66 25.09 15.13
C GLY A 281 -2.05 25.68 16.47
N LYS A 282 -1.40 26.79 16.84
CA LYS A 282 -2.09 28.07 17.12
C LYS A 282 -1.08 29.13 17.62
N HIS A 283 -0.94 30.19 16.84
CA HIS A 283 -0.65 31.51 17.37
C HIS A 283 -1.98 32.23 17.63
N ASP A 284 -2.00 32.90 18.79
CA ASP A 284 -2.85 33.92 19.43
C ASP A 284 -3.65 34.88 18.50
N PRO A 285 -4.67 35.66 18.97
CA PRO A 285 -4.40 36.77 19.91
C PRO A 285 -5.56 37.29 20.83
N THR A 286 -5.13 37.89 21.95
CA THR A 286 -5.70 39.05 22.69
C THR A 286 -7.06 38.97 23.39
N GLN A 287 -7.03 39.18 24.72
CA GLN A 287 -7.88 40.18 25.38
C GLN A 287 -7.17 40.79 26.61
N LYS A 288 -6.95 42.11 26.56
CA LYS A 288 -6.51 42.95 27.69
C LYS A 288 -7.65 43.08 28.71
N THR A 289 -7.33 43.22 30.00
CA THR A 289 -7.69 44.40 30.85
C THR A 289 -7.09 44.27 32.27
N ASN A 290 -6.19 45.20 32.57
CA ASN A 290 -5.90 45.94 33.81
C ASN A 290 -6.07 45.28 35.19
N THR A 291 -5.01 45.31 36.02
CA THR A 291 -5.00 45.97 37.34
C THR A 291 -3.55 46.32 37.76
N SER A 292 -3.36 47.49 38.34
CA SER A 292 -2.09 48.22 38.65
C SER A 292 -1.28 47.70 39.86
N PRO A 293 0.02 48.09 40.02
CA PRO A 293 0.88 47.86 41.21
C PRO A 293 0.82 49.06 42.20
N PRO A 294 1.21 48.94 43.50
CA PRO A 294 2.60 49.06 44.02
C PRO A 294 2.84 48.20 45.32
N SER A 295 3.95 48.11 46.06
CA SER A 295 4.94 49.10 46.56
C SER A 295 6.17 48.39 47.18
N GLU A 296 7.28 49.12 47.34
CA GLU A 296 8.60 48.78 47.90
C GLU A 296 8.64 48.23 49.34
N PRO A 297 9.75 47.60 49.77
CA PRO A 297 10.15 47.49 51.17
C PRO A 297 11.31 48.43 51.55
N GLN A 298 11.13 49.24 52.61
CA GLN A 298 12.24 49.86 53.34
C GLN A 298 12.56 49.09 54.64
N GLU A 299 13.86 48.79 54.77
CA GLU A 299 14.73 48.67 55.94
C GLU A 299 14.22 48.07 57.27
N LYS A 300 14.93 47.01 57.70
CA LYS A 300 15.78 47.07 58.89
C LYS A 300 16.96 46.11 58.80
#